data_AF-A0ABD6F314-F1
#
_entry.id   AF-A0ABD6F314-F1
#
_cell.length_a   1.000
_cell.length_b   1.000
_cell.length_c   1.000
_cell.angle_alpha   90.00
_cell.angle_beta   90.00
_cell.angle_gamma   90.00
#
_symmetry.space_group_name_H-M   'P 1'
#
loop_
_entity.id
_entity.type
_entity.pdbx_description
1 polymer ?
#
loop_
_entity_poly.entity_id
_entity_poly.type
_entity_poly.pdbx_seq_one_letter_code
_entity_poly.pdbx_strand_id
1 'polypeptide(L)'
;MWRIFFALSALFYGATLAAIDIQSDPQEFFSKIKTSSAKGKRTWVLLAAGSKGFDDYRHQADVCHAYHVLIDHGIPAENIITMMVDDIAYNRRNRYRGKIFNDYRRKDVYSGVKIDYRGADVTPANFLAVLSGQKSAVKGGNGRVIESTKDDNIFVYFCDHG
;
A
#
# COMPACT_ATOMS: atom_id res chain seq x y z
N MET A 1 -6.84 11.29 25.74
CA MET A 1 -8.22 10.89 26.11
C MET A 1 -8.98 10.80 24.79
N TRP A 2 -9.18 9.66 24.11
CA TRP A 2 -9.27 8.24 24.49
C TRP A 2 -8.34 7.38 23.60
N ARG A 3 -7.74 6.32 24.16
CA ARG A 3 -7.01 5.27 23.42
C ARG A 3 -7.86 4.01 23.49
N ILE A 4 -8.31 3.49 22.35
CA ILE A 4 -8.91 2.15 22.28
C ILE A 4 -7.93 1.29 21.49
N PHE A 5 -7.19 0.45 22.21
CA PHE A 5 -6.35 -0.60 21.64
C PHE A 5 -7.18 -1.89 21.59
N PHE A 6 -7.38 -2.46 20.40
CA PHE A 6 -7.74 -3.87 20.28
C PHE A 6 -6.45 -4.67 20.12
N ALA A 7 -6.01 -5.32 21.20
CA ALA A 7 -5.01 -6.38 21.14
C ALA A 7 -5.76 -7.72 21.12
N LEU A 8 -5.74 -8.42 19.99
CA LEU A 8 -6.20 -9.80 19.89
C LEU A 8 -4.96 -10.69 19.95
N SER A 9 -4.77 -11.32 21.11
CA SER A 9 -3.79 -12.39 21.30
C SER A 9 -4.23 -13.64 20.56
N ALA A 10 -3.42 -14.15 19.65
CA ALA A 10 -3.55 -15.51 19.13
C ALA A 10 -2.22 -16.25 19.33
N LEU A 11 -2.22 -17.18 20.28
CA LEU A 11 -1.23 -18.24 20.42
C LEU A 11 -1.48 -19.28 19.31
N PHE A 12 -0.53 -19.49 18.40
CA PHE A 12 -0.43 -20.77 17.68
C PHE A 12 1.02 -21.16 17.41
N TYR A 13 1.29 -22.42 17.73
CA TYR A 13 2.56 -23.17 17.69
C TYR A 13 3.00 -23.47 16.25
N GLY A 14 4.32 -23.50 16.03
CA GLY A 14 4.94 -24.47 15.10
C GLY A 14 4.92 -24.14 13.60
N ALA A 15 5.48 -23.00 13.22
CA ALA A 15 6.16 -22.77 11.95
C ALA A 15 7.11 -21.58 12.19
N THR A 16 8.23 -21.47 11.48
CA THR A 16 9.11 -20.29 11.57
C THR A 16 8.30 -19.05 11.24
N LEU A 17 7.81 -18.38 12.29
CA LEU A 17 6.99 -17.20 12.24
C LEU A 17 7.86 -16.08 11.68
N ALA A 18 7.52 -15.58 10.50
CA ALA A 18 7.74 -14.18 10.23
C ALA A 18 7.03 -13.43 11.37
N ALA A 19 7.79 -12.72 12.21
CA ALA A 19 7.21 -11.96 13.29
C ALA A 19 6.30 -10.87 12.69
N ILE A 20 4.99 -11.01 12.84
CA ILE A 20 4.03 -9.97 12.49
C ILE A 20 4.06 -8.95 13.63
N ASP A 21 4.87 -7.91 13.48
CA ASP A 21 4.93 -6.79 14.40
C ASP A 21 3.88 -5.74 13.96
N ILE A 22 2.77 -5.63 14.70
CA ILE A 22 1.75 -4.61 14.47
C ILE A 22 2.25 -3.31 15.11
N GLN A 23 2.98 -2.51 14.33
CA GLN A 23 3.49 -1.24 14.83
C GLN A 23 2.40 -0.17 14.83
N SER A 24 1.98 0.26 16.03
CA SER A 24 0.94 1.30 16.19
C SER A 24 1.48 2.73 16.12
N ASP A 25 2.79 2.93 16.26
CA ASP A 25 3.43 4.24 16.17
C ASP A 25 4.13 4.45 14.81
N PRO A 26 3.64 5.40 13.98
CA PRO A 26 4.26 5.74 12.71
C PRO A 26 5.73 6.16 12.82
N GLN A 27 6.11 6.85 13.91
CA GLN A 27 7.49 7.33 14.09
C GLN A 27 8.44 6.15 14.33
N GLU A 28 8.01 5.20 15.15
CA GLU A 28 8.75 3.99 15.41
C GLU A 28 8.84 3.10 14.15
N PHE A 29 7.77 3.02 13.36
CA PHE A 29 7.77 2.32 12.06
C PHE A 29 8.86 2.87 11.11
N PHE A 30 8.89 4.19 10.90
CA PHE A 30 9.88 4.79 10.01
C PHE A 30 11.30 4.74 10.58
N SER A 31 11.46 4.77 11.91
CA SER A 31 12.76 4.53 12.56
C SER A 31 13.29 3.11 12.28
N LYS A 32 12.41 2.10 12.37
CA LYS A 32 12.75 0.70 12.04
C LYS A 32 13.12 0.52 10.57
N ILE A 33 12.41 1.18 9.65
CA ILE A 33 12.74 1.19 8.21
C ILE A 33 14.14 1.76 7.98
N LYS A 34 14.44 2.94 8.53
CA LYS A 34 15.75 3.59 8.38
C LYS A 34 16.88 2.70 8.91
N THR A 35 16.67 2.10 10.08
CA THR A 35 17.64 1.18 10.69
C THR A 35 17.84 -0.09 9.84
N SER A 36 16.77 -0.63 9.27
CA SER A 36 16.83 -1.81 8.39
C SER A 36 17.57 -1.49 7.09
N SER A 37 17.26 -0.35 6.47
CA SER A 37 17.93 0.15 5.27
C SER A 37 19.44 0.35 5.50
N ALA A 38 19.83 0.92 6.65
CA ALA A 38 21.24 1.05 7.04
C ALA A 38 21.98 -0.29 7.18
N LYS A 39 21.25 -1.39 7.44
CA LYS A 39 21.76 -2.77 7.47
C LYS A 39 21.68 -3.48 6.11
N GLY A 40 21.36 -2.75 5.03
CA GLY A 40 21.23 -3.28 3.68
C GLY A 40 19.93 -4.03 3.39
N LYS A 41 18.96 -4.01 4.32
CA LYS A 41 17.65 -4.68 4.15
C LYS A 41 16.69 -3.78 3.40
N ARG A 42 15.91 -4.34 2.49
CA ARG A 42 14.87 -3.61 1.75
C ARG A 42 13.56 -3.68 2.52
N THR A 43 12.71 -2.69 2.27
CA THR A 43 11.30 -2.73 2.68
C THR A 43 10.47 -2.68 1.42
N TRP A 44 9.69 -3.73 1.18
CA TRP A 44 8.72 -3.85 0.10
C TRP A 44 7.35 -3.41 0.59
N VAL A 45 6.57 -2.79 -0.30
CA VAL A 45 5.26 -2.26 0.03
C VAL A 45 4.23 -2.75 -0.99
N LEU A 46 3.07 -3.18 -0.48
CA LEU A 46 1.86 -3.36 -1.27
C LEU A 46 0.78 -2.36 -0.80
N LEU A 47 0.44 -1.40 -1.64
CA LEU A 47 -0.67 -0.47 -1.44
C LEU A 47 -1.87 -0.92 -2.28
N ALA A 48 -3.05 -1.01 -1.70
CA ALA A 48 -4.24 -1.45 -2.41
C ALA A 48 -5.50 -0.67 -2.00
N ALA A 49 -6.23 -0.17 -2.99
CA ALA A 49 -7.60 0.33 -2.84
C ALA A 49 -8.57 -0.72 -3.40
N GLY A 50 -9.45 -1.24 -2.56
CA GLY A 50 -10.34 -2.37 -2.92
C GLY A 50 -11.63 -1.99 -3.67
N SER A 51 -11.99 -0.71 -3.67
CA SER A 51 -13.22 -0.20 -4.29
C SER A 51 -12.97 0.78 -5.45
N LYS A 52 -14.08 1.07 -6.14
CA LYS A 52 -14.17 1.89 -7.33
C LYS A 52 -15.36 2.83 -7.25
N GLY A 53 -15.38 3.83 -8.12
CA GLY A 53 -16.48 4.78 -8.22
C GLY A 53 -16.24 6.01 -7.35
N PHE A 54 -16.81 7.13 -7.80
CA PHE A 54 -16.53 8.44 -7.21
C PHE A 54 -17.03 8.58 -5.76
N ASP A 55 -18.02 7.80 -5.34
CA ASP A 55 -18.50 7.82 -3.96
C ASP A 55 -17.49 7.16 -2.99
N ASP A 56 -16.57 6.35 -3.51
CA ASP A 56 -15.45 5.72 -2.79
C ASP A 56 -14.10 6.41 -3.05
N TYR A 57 -14.15 7.68 -3.44
CA TYR A 57 -12.98 8.56 -3.64
C TYR A 57 -11.89 8.39 -2.57
N ARG A 58 -12.31 8.32 -1.31
CA ARG A 58 -11.43 8.28 -0.13
C ARG A 58 -10.44 7.13 -0.15
N HIS A 59 -10.81 5.94 -0.65
CA HIS A 59 -9.93 4.77 -0.59
C HIS A 59 -8.73 4.91 -1.54
N GLN A 60 -8.97 5.43 -2.75
CA GLN A 60 -7.88 5.71 -3.70
C GLN A 60 -7.07 6.95 -3.28
N ALA A 61 -7.71 7.96 -2.68
CA ALA A 61 -7.03 9.12 -2.12
C ALA A 61 -6.09 8.75 -0.96
N ASP A 62 -6.51 7.84 -0.09
CA ASP A 62 -5.70 7.30 1.00
C ASP A 62 -4.49 6.52 0.49
N VAL A 63 -4.67 5.66 -0.52
CA VAL A 63 -3.55 4.94 -1.18
C VAL A 63 -2.56 5.90 -1.85
N CYS A 64 -3.06 6.89 -2.58
CA CYS A 64 -2.25 7.95 -3.16
C CYS A 64 -1.43 8.71 -2.11
N HIS A 65 -2.06 9.06 -0.99
CA HIS A 65 -1.39 9.73 0.11
C HIS A 65 -0.34 8.83 0.76
N ALA A 66 -0.66 7.57 1.04
CA ALA A 66 0.27 6.60 1.60
C ALA A 66 1.51 6.41 0.71
N TYR A 67 1.33 6.40 -0.62
CA TYR A 67 2.44 6.35 -1.58
C TYR A 67 3.44 7.49 -1.34
N HIS A 68 2.96 8.74 -1.28
CA HIS A 68 3.82 9.90 -1.05
C HIS A 68 4.47 9.88 0.34
N VAL A 69 3.74 9.49 1.39
CA VAL A 69 4.31 9.36 2.73
C VAL A 69 5.48 8.38 2.73
N LEU A 70 5.36 7.23 2.06
CA LEU A 70 6.43 6.24 1.99
C LEU A 70 7.65 6.73 1.19
N ILE A 71 7.42 7.38 0.04
CA ILE A 71 8.48 8.00 -0.76
C ILE A 71 9.23 9.07 0.06
N ASP A 72 8.50 9.96 0.74
CA ASP A 72 9.06 11.04 1.55
C ASP A 72 9.90 10.50 2.73
N HIS A 73 9.65 9.26 3.17
CA HIS A 73 10.41 8.58 4.22
C HIS A 73 11.50 7.62 3.69
N GLY A 74 11.79 7.66 2.38
CA GLY A 74 12.94 6.99 1.78
C GLY A 74 12.68 5.55 1.32
N ILE A 75 11.42 5.11 1.23
CA ILE A 75 11.12 3.87 0.51
C ILE A 75 11.23 4.16 -0.99
N PRO A 76 12.07 3.43 -1.73
CA PRO A 76 12.23 3.69 -3.15
C PRO A 76 11.01 3.20 -3.93
N ALA A 77 10.63 3.93 -5.00
CA ALA A 77 9.41 3.66 -5.76
C ALA A 77 9.37 2.25 -6.38
N GLU A 78 10.53 1.69 -6.74
CA GLU A 78 10.65 0.33 -7.27
C GLU A 78 10.32 -0.77 -6.24
N ASN A 79 10.28 -0.44 -4.95
CA ASN A 79 9.86 -1.37 -3.90
C ASN A 79 8.38 -1.19 -3.51
N ILE A 80 7.67 -0.22 -4.10
CA ILE A 80 6.24 0.01 -3.86
C ILE A 80 5.46 -0.54 -5.05
N ILE A 81 4.47 -1.38 -4.74
CA ILE A 81 3.51 -1.90 -5.70
C ILE A 81 2.15 -1.33 -5.34
N THR A 82 1.53 -0.62 -6.28
CA THR A 82 0.25 0.07 -6.06
C THR A 82 -0.85 -0.56 -6.91
N MET A 83 -1.91 -0.99 -6.26
CA MET A 83 -3.14 -1.49 -6.88
C MET A 83 -4.28 -0.51 -6.61
N MET A 84 -4.78 0.16 -7.64
CA MET A 84 -5.99 0.97 -7.50
C MET A 84 -6.70 1.13 -8.83
N VAL A 85 -8.03 1.17 -8.80
CA VAL A 85 -8.86 1.11 -10.01
C VAL A 85 -8.61 2.29 -10.95
N ASP A 86 -8.18 3.44 -10.39
CA ASP A 86 -7.77 4.64 -11.13
C ASP A 86 -8.91 5.33 -11.89
N ASP A 87 -10.11 5.28 -11.34
CA ASP A 87 -11.33 5.85 -11.91
C ASP A 87 -11.77 7.17 -11.24
N ILE A 88 -10.90 7.76 -10.41
CA ILE A 88 -11.18 8.98 -9.63
C ILE A 88 -10.63 10.25 -10.28
N ALA A 89 -9.33 10.27 -10.64
CA ALA A 89 -8.66 11.50 -11.10
C ALA A 89 -9.35 12.14 -12.31
N TYR A 90 -9.84 11.34 -13.25
CA TYR A 90 -10.52 11.80 -14.46
C TYR A 90 -12.03 11.55 -14.49
N ASN A 91 -12.61 11.16 -13.35
CA ASN A 91 -14.04 10.94 -13.21
C ASN A 91 -14.84 12.18 -13.67
N ARG A 92 -16.00 11.98 -14.30
CA ARG A 92 -16.88 13.09 -14.73
C ARG A 92 -17.37 13.95 -13.55
N ARG A 93 -17.51 13.36 -12.36
CA ARG A 93 -17.89 14.06 -11.12
C ARG A 93 -16.72 14.81 -10.48
N ASN A 94 -15.47 14.54 -10.88
CA ASN A 94 -14.31 15.23 -10.35
C ASN A 94 -14.18 16.63 -10.98
N ARG A 95 -14.42 17.68 -10.18
CA ARG A 95 -14.24 19.08 -10.59
C ARG A 95 -12.78 19.43 -10.91
N TYR A 96 -11.82 18.70 -10.34
CA TYR A 96 -10.39 18.92 -10.52
C TYR A 96 -9.78 17.76 -11.31
N ARG A 97 -10.05 17.74 -12.62
CA ARG A 97 -9.60 16.66 -13.51
C ARG A 97 -8.07 16.48 -13.43
N GLY A 98 -7.66 15.23 -13.31
CA GLY A 98 -6.25 14.84 -13.17
C GLY A 98 -5.67 15.00 -11.78
N LYS A 99 -6.48 15.32 -10.76
CA LYS A 99 -6.03 15.51 -9.37
C LYS A 99 -6.85 14.69 -8.39
N ILE A 100 -6.19 14.25 -7.32
CA ILE A 100 -6.82 13.61 -6.16
C ILE A 100 -6.33 14.32 -4.90
N PHE A 101 -7.20 14.54 -3.91
CA PHE A 101 -6.88 15.24 -2.66
C PHE A 101 -7.25 14.37 -1.46
N ASN A 102 -6.37 14.25 -0.47
CA ASN A 102 -6.65 13.50 0.76
C ASN A 102 -6.78 14.40 2.01
N ASP A 103 -6.87 15.72 1.82
CA ASP A 103 -7.04 16.70 2.89
C ASP A 103 -7.80 17.95 2.43
N TYR A 104 -8.13 18.81 3.39
CA TYR A 104 -8.79 20.09 3.14
C TYR A 104 -7.88 21.14 2.49
N ARG A 105 -6.55 20.94 2.54
CA ARG A 105 -5.55 21.83 1.95
C ARG A 105 -5.43 21.65 0.44
N ARG A 106 -6.04 20.59 -0.11
CA ARG A 106 -6.08 20.27 -1.55
C ARG A 106 -4.69 20.13 -2.15
N LYS A 107 -3.76 19.52 -1.40
CA LYS A 107 -2.50 19.06 -1.97
C LYS A 107 -2.80 17.86 -2.86
N ASP A 108 -2.44 17.95 -4.15
CA ASP A 108 -2.61 16.83 -5.08
C ASP A 108 -1.73 15.66 -4.65
N VAL A 109 -2.36 14.50 -4.46
CA VAL A 109 -1.71 13.23 -4.10
C VAL A 109 -1.73 12.23 -5.26
N TYR A 110 -2.33 12.57 -6.41
CA TYR A 110 -2.35 11.67 -7.57
C TYR A 110 -1.08 11.74 -8.41
N SER A 111 -0.59 12.96 -8.62
CA SER A 111 0.56 13.20 -9.47
C SER A 111 1.80 12.47 -8.96
N GLY A 112 2.42 11.66 -9.82
CA GLY A 112 3.64 10.93 -9.52
C GLY A 112 3.43 9.51 -8.97
N VAL A 113 2.22 9.15 -8.55
CA VAL A 113 1.92 7.78 -8.10
C VAL A 113 2.17 6.77 -9.23
N LYS A 114 2.99 5.76 -8.95
CA LYS A 114 3.23 4.63 -9.85
C LYS A 114 2.20 3.54 -9.57
N ILE A 115 1.30 3.33 -10.52
CA ILE A 115 0.20 2.38 -10.39
C ILE A 115 0.49 1.16 -11.27
N ASP A 116 0.64 0.01 -10.62
CA ASP A 116 1.06 -1.25 -11.24
C ASP A 116 -0.13 -2.06 -11.76
N TYR A 117 -1.26 -1.97 -11.05
CA TYR A 117 -2.51 -2.64 -11.39
C TYR A 117 -3.64 -1.62 -11.38
N ARG A 118 -4.31 -1.46 -12.53
CA ARG A 118 -5.42 -0.51 -12.76
C ARG A 118 -6.69 -1.22 -13.18
N GLY A 119 -7.83 -0.56 -13.01
CA GLY A 119 -9.09 -1.04 -13.57
C GLY A 119 -9.42 -2.49 -13.16
N ALA A 120 -9.62 -3.34 -14.17
CA ALA A 120 -9.96 -4.75 -14.00
C ALA A 120 -8.81 -5.61 -13.44
N ASP A 121 -7.58 -5.10 -13.41
CA ASP A 121 -6.42 -5.84 -12.90
C ASP A 121 -6.31 -5.75 -11.37
N VAL A 122 -7.11 -4.90 -10.73
CA VAL A 122 -7.25 -4.85 -9.27
C VAL A 122 -8.16 -6.00 -8.83
N THR A 123 -7.56 -7.17 -8.62
CA THR A 123 -8.28 -8.39 -8.24
C THR A 123 -7.67 -9.02 -6.98
N PRO A 124 -8.45 -9.79 -6.20
CA PRO A 124 -7.92 -10.55 -5.08
C PRO A 124 -6.82 -11.54 -5.49
N ALA A 125 -6.96 -12.16 -6.67
CA ALA A 125 -5.97 -13.08 -7.21
C ALA A 125 -4.62 -12.38 -7.48
N ASN A 126 -4.64 -11.21 -8.12
CA ASN A 126 -3.43 -10.42 -8.34
C ASN A 126 -2.85 -9.92 -7.01
N PHE A 127 -3.69 -9.48 -6.06
CA PHE A 127 -3.22 -9.04 -4.74
C PHE A 127 -2.41 -10.14 -4.03
N LEU A 128 -2.95 -11.36 -4.00
CA LEU A 128 -2.25 -12.52 -3.40
C LEU A 128 -1.01 -12.93 -4.19
N ALA A 129 -1.06 -12.90 -5.54
CA ALA A 129 0.10 -13.20 -6.38
C ALA A 129 1.23 -12.19 -6.17
N VAL A 130 0.90 -10.90 -6.07
CA VAL A 130 1.85 -9.83 -5.77
C VAL A 130 2.47 -10.01 -4.40
N LEU A 131 1.65 -10.23 -3.37
CA LEU A 131 2.10 -10.41 -2.00
C LEU A 131 3.02 -11.63 -1.83
N SER A 132 2.74 -12.70 -2.57
CA SER A 132 3.54 -13.94 -2.53
C SER A 132 4.71 -13.98 -3.51
N GLY A 133 4.94 -12.91 -4.28
CA GLY A 133 6.04 -12.85 -5.25
C GLY A 133 5.86 -13.78 -6.47
N GLN A 134 4.64 -14.24 -6.76
CA GLN A 134 4.37 -15.21 -7.83
C GLN A 134 4.08 -14.54 -9.17
N LYS A 135 5.14 -14.15 -9.91
CA LYS A 135 5.01 -13.49 -11.23
C LYS A 135 4.14 -14.26 -12.24
N SER A 136 4.22 -15.58 -12.25
CA SER A 136 3.45 -16.43 -13.19
C SER A 136 1.95 -16.50 -12.87
N ALA A 137 1.54 -16.15 -11.64
CA ALA A 137 0.15 -16.16 -11.22
C ALA A 137 -0.58 -14.83 -11.49
N VAL A 138 0.17 -13.77 -11.79
CA VAL A 138 -0.38 -12.45 -12.13
C VAL A 138 -1.07 -12.49 -13.50
N LYS A 139 -2.20 -11.79 -13.61
CA LYS A 139 -2.92 -11.56 -14.86
C LYS A 139 -3.15 -10.06 -15.07
N GLY A 140 -2.63 -9.50 -16.16
CA GLY A 140 -2.72 -8.06 -16.42
C GLY A 140 -1.74 -7.23 -15.57
N GLY A 141 -1.97 -5.91 -15.50
CA GLY A 141 -1.03 -4.96 -14.90
C GLY A 141 0.32 -4.94 -15.61
N ASN A 142 1.34 -4.40 -14.93
CA ASN A 142 2.71 -4.41 -15.44
C ASN A 142 3.54 -5.65 -15.01
N GLY A 143 2.93 -6.60 -14.31
CA GLY A 143 3.56 -7.85 -13.87
C GLY A 143 4.51 -7.74 -12.67
N ARG A 144 4.67 -6.55 -12.06
CA ARG A 144 5.53 -6.39 -10.87
C ARG A 144 4.92 -7.07 -9.66
N VAL A 145 5.73 -7.82 -8.94
CA VAL A 145 5.38 -8.48 -7.68
C VAL A 145 6.43 -8.15 -6.62
N ILE A 146 6.15 -8.48 -5.36
CA ILE A 146 7.14 -8.33 -4.29
C ILE A 146 8.27 -9.34 -4.52
N GLU A 147 9.51 -8.85 -4.65
CA GLU A 147 10.71 -9.68 -4.80
C GLU A 147 11.57 -9.60 -3.53
N SER A 148 10.92 -9.86 -2.39
CA SER A 148 11.55 -9.85 -1.07
C SER A 148 12.33 -11.13 -0.78
N THR A 149 13.39 -11.00 0.02
CA THR A 149 14.12 -12.11 0.64
C THR A 149 13.69 -12.30 2.10
N LYS A 150 14.20 -13.35 2.76
CA LYS A 150 13.97 -13.60 4.19
C LYS A 150 14.43 -12.47 5.13
N ASP A 151 15.28 -11.58 4.65
CA ASP A 151 15.89 -10.52 5.46
C ASP A 151 15.19 -9.16 5.26
N ASP A 152 14.32 -9.06 4.25
CA ASP A 152 13.58 -7.85 3.90
C ASP A 152 12.29 -7.73 4.72
N ASN A 153 11.77 -6.52 4.81
CA ASN A 153 10.49 -6.23 5.43
C ASN A 153 9.40 -6.13 4.36
N ILE A 154 8.16 -6.47 4.73
CA ILE A 154 6.97 -6.23 3.90
C ILE A 154 5.98 -5.38 4.68
N PHE A 155 5.50 -4.30 4.07
CA PHE A 155 4.42 -3.47 4.58
C PHE A 155 3.23 -3.56 3.63
N VAL A 156 2.04 -3.80 4.18
CA VAL A 156 0.80 -3.89 3.40
C VAL A 156 -0.18 -2.84 3.92
N TYR A 157 -0.72 -2.03 3.01
CA TYR A 157 -1.78 -1.09 3.31
C TYR A 157 -2.94 -1.33 2.36
N PHE A 158 -4.08 -1.71 2.92
CA PHE A 158 -5.32 -1.97 2.20
C PHE A 158 -6.41 -1.02 2.71
N CYS A 159 -7.09 -0.33 1.79
CA CYS A 159 -8.16 0.61 2.12
C CYS A 159 -9.39 0.30 1.26
N ASP A 160 -10.49 -0.08 1.91
CA ASP A 160 -11.78 -0.39 1.29
C ASP A 160 -12.89 -0.44 2.36
N HIS A 161 -14.10 -0.85 1.96
CA HIS A 161 -15.15 -1.38 2.84
C HIS A 161 -14.78 -2.78 3.39
N GLY A 162 -15.37 -3.17 4.52
CA GLY A 162 -15.15 -4.47 5.18
C GLY A 162 -16.39 -5.01 5.85
#